data_AF-A0A831SPH0-F1
#
_entry.id   AF-A0A831SPH0-F1
#
_cell.length_a   1.000
_cell.length_b   1.000
_cell.length_c   1.000
_cell.angle_alpha   90.00
_cell.angle_beta   90.00
_cell.angle_gamma   90.00
#
_symmetry.space_group_name_H-M   'P 1'
#
loop_
_entity.id
_entity.type
_entity.pdbx_description
1 polymer ?
#
loop_
_entity_poly.entity_id
_entity_poly.type
_entity_poly.pdbx_seq_one_letter_code
_entity_poly.pdbx_strand_id
1 'polypeptide(L)'
;MMKNEFLDYIQHKERIFESVRKPIMAWLCTYTPIEIIIAAGFYPYRIMPQADPSMANSYLDSNFCPYVRSCLGEALEKRLKYADNLIIVNSCDAMRRLYDAWRHYVQGSFIYLLDLPRDDSAKAVKYYQDNLQLLINELKEKFKIKISKDLLFQAILLCNKNRKLLAELSDLYVKGKISLSAVEFLQIVKGSMIFPQEEYNLFLEKFLKNLKKEENILSEASQMKNKSKILITGTVMDDLSMAKVIEDYGGKVVFVDMCTGNRWFQDQSKISEMKHISNNDPLRSLAEYYLNKIPCPRMMNLEKRWEYLLKII
;
A
#
# COMPACT_ATOMS: atom_id res chain seq x y z
N MET A 1 1.31 -18.61 -19.96
CA MET A 1 2.42 -19.09 -19.09
C MET A 1 2.82 -18.04 -18.05
N MET A 2 3.14 -16.80 -18.46
CA MET A 2 3.57 -15.71 -17.55
C MET A 2 2.55 -15.33 -16.47
N LYS A 3 1.24 -15.32 -16.78
CA LYS A 3 0.19 -15.02 -15.79
C LYS A 3 0.27 -15.96 -14.58
N ASN A 4 0.35 -17.26 -14.82
CA ASN A 4 0.38 -18.26 -13.75
C ASN A 4 1.67 -18.16 -12.93
N GLU A 5 2.82 -17.92 -13.57
CA GLU A 5 4.09 -17.71 -12.88
C GLU A 5 4.06 -16.47 -11.96
N PHE A 6 3.49 -15.36 -12.42
CA PHE A 6 3.38 -14.15 -11.60
C PHE A 6 2.39 -14.32 -10.44
N LEU A 7 1.26 -14.99 -10.69
CA LEU A 7 0.27 -15.31 -9.64
C LEU A 7 0.85 -16.30 -8.61
N ASP A 8 1.62 -17.29 -9.03
CA ASP A 8 2.32 -18.21 -8.14
C ASP A 8 3.33 -17.47 -7.25
N TYR A 9 4.14 -16.59 -7.86
CA TYR A 9 5.09 -15.74 -7.15
C TYR A 9 4.42 -14.94 -6.02
N ILE A 10 3.30 -14.26 -6.30
CA ILE A 10 2.63 -13.41 -5.30
C ILE A 10 1.84 -14.19 -4.24
N GLN A 11 1.44 -15.44 -4.50
CA GLN A 11 0.72 -16.27 -3.53
C GLN A 11 1.64 -16.82 -2.44
N HIS A 12 2.93 -17.01 -2.73
CA HIS A 12 3.90 -17.57 -1.79
C HIS A 12 4.64 -16.48 -0.99
N LYS A 13 3.89 -15.56 -0.37
CA LYS A 13 4.44 -14.45 0.43
C LYS A 13 5.40 -14.88 1.54
N GLU A 14 5.28 -16.10 2.05
CA GLU A 14 6.15 -16.60 3.12
C GLU A 14 7.59 -16.85 2.64
N ARG A 15 7.78 -17.22 1.37
CA ARG A 15 9.11 -17.43 0.76
C ARG A 15 9.97 -16.17 0.80
N ILE A 16 9.34 -14.99 0.87
CA ILE A 16 10.03 -13.71 1.02
C ILE A 16 10.91 -13.71 2.28
N PHE A 17 10.42 -14.26 3.40
CA PHE A 17 11.16 -14.25 4.66
C PHE A 17 12.39 -15.18 4.65
N GLU A 18 12.54 -15.99 3.61
CA GLU A 18 13.70 -16.85 3.38
C GLU A 18 14.70 -16.17 2.44
N SER A 19 14.22 -15.34 1.50
CA SER A 19 15.05 -14.68 0.48
C SER A 19 15.53 -13.28 0.90
N VAL A 20 14.77 -12.56 1.73
CA VAL A 20 15.11 -11.19 2.12
C VAL A 20 16.26 -11.18 3.12
N ARG A 21 17.35 -10.50 2.73
CA ARG A 21 18.55 -10.29 3.56
C ARG A 21 18.53 -8.97 4.35
N LYS A 22 17.67 -8.02 3.95
CA LYS A 22 17.54 -6.71 4.61
C LYS A 22 16.70 -6.85 5.90
N PRO A 23 16.98 -6.06 6.94
CA PRO A 23 16.11 -6.01 8.11
C PRO A 23 14.71 -5.53 7.71
N ILE A 24 13.69 -6.09 8.36
CA ILE A 24 12.29 -5.81 8.04
C ILE A 24 11.82 -4.60 8.85
N MET A 25 11.09 -3.72 8.18
CA MET A 25 10.33 -2.63 8.78
C MET A 25 8.87 -2.79 8.36
N ALA A 26 8.04 -3.22 9.30
CA ALA A 26 6.63 -3.41 9.05
C ALA A 26 5.86 -2.09 9.00
N TRP A 27 4.73 -2.09 8.29
CA TRP A 27 3.82 -0.96 8.20
C TRP A 27 2.37 -1.43 7.95
N LEU A 28 1.39 -0.58 8.26
CA LEU A 28 -0.03 -0.94 8.24
C LEU A 28 -0.88 -0.02 7.35
N CYS A 29 -0.60 1.29 7.38
CA CYS A 29 -1.38 2.30 6.66
C CYS A 29 -0.68 2.74 5.37
N THR A 30 -1.42 2.95 4.27
CA THR A 30 -0.85 3.46 3.01
C THR A 30 -0.38 4.91 3.06
N TYR A 31 -0.56 5.61 4.17
CA TYR A 31 0.10 6.90 4.42
C TYR A 31 1.50 6.75 4.99
N THR A 32 1.96 5.53 5.25
CA THR A 32 3.34 5.27 5.66
C THR A 32 4.27 5.55 4.47
N PRO A 33 5.29 6.41 4.62
CA PRO A 33 6.26 6.73 3.58
C PRO A 33 7.25 5.58 3.37
N ILE A 34 6.86 4.55 2.63
CA ILE A 34 7.72 3.37 2.37
C ILE A 34 9.03 3.75 1.66
N GLU A 35 9.07 4.90 0.99
CA GLU A 35 10.27 5.48 0.41
C GLU A 35 11.35 5.75 1.46
N ILE A 36 10.97 6.21 2.65
CA ILE A 36 11.90 6.45 3.76
C ILE A 36 12.45 5.13 4.28
N ILE A 37 11.60 4.10 4.38
CA ILE A 37 11.97 2.76 4.81
C ILE A 37 13.01 2.16 3.85
N ILE A 38 12.76 2.24 2.54
CA ILE A 38 13.67 1.76 1.49
C ILE A 38 15.00 2.53 1.53
N ALA A 39 14.94 3.86 1.62
CA ALA A 39 16.14 4.71 1.70
C ALA A 39 16.96 4.46 2.97
N ALA A 40 16.33 3.95 4.04
CA ALA A 40 16.98 3.51 5.25
C ALA A 40 17.63 2.11 5.14
N GLY A 41 17.49 1.43 4.00
CA GLY A 41 18.05 0.10 3.77
C GLY A 41 17.21 -1.04 4.34
N PHE A 42 15.99 -0.75 4.82
CA PHE A 42 15.04 -1.76 5.29
C PHE A 42 14.21 -2.31 4.15
N TYR A 43 13.66 -3.50 4.38
CA TYR A 43 12.60 -4.07 3.56
C TYR A 43 11.23 -3.65 4.12
N PRO A 44 10.44 -2.83 3.40
CA PRO A 44 9.09 -2.46 3.84
C PRO A 44 8.12 -3.63 3.67
N TYR A 45 7.57 -4.13 4.77
CA TYR A 45 6.60 -5.23 4.75
C TYR A 45 5.22 -4.75 5.24
N ARG A 46 4.20 -4.77 4.37
CA ARG A 46 2.84 -4.44 4.79
C ARG A 46 2.23 -5.61 5.57
N ILE A 47 1.79 -5.35 6.80
CA ILE A 47 1.03 -6.33 7.58
C ILE A 47 -0.37 -6.49 6.97
N MET A 48 -0.64 -7.70 6.51
CA MET A 48 -1.94 -8.14 5.98
C MET A 48 -2.33 -9.39 6.77
N PRO A 49 -3.10 -9.22 7.86
CA PRO A 49 -3.34 -10.31 8.76
C PRO A 49 -4.24 -11.37 8.11
N GLN A 50 -4.01 -12.62 8.52
CA GLN A 50 -4.81 -13.80 8.24
C GLN A 50 -5.42 -14.37 9.53
N ALA A 51 -4.92 -13.96 10.70
CA ALA A 51 -5.45 -14.45 11.98
C ALA A 51 -6.83 -13.87 12.32
N ASP A 52 -7.60 -14.72 13.01
CA ASP A 52 -8.83 -14.36 13.69
C ASP A 52 -8.54 -13.24 14.73
N PRO A 53 -9.32 -12.14 14.76
CA PRO A 53 -9.17 -11.07 15.74
C PRO A 53 -9.38 -11.52 17.20
N SER A 54 -9.92 -12.71 17.45
CA SER A 54 -10.25 -13.20 18.80
C SER A 54 -9.09 -13.13 19.79
N MET A 55 -7.85 -13.37 19.34
CA MET A 55 -6.65 -13.29 20.17
C MET A 55 -6.40 -11.89 20.76
N ALA A 56 -6.88 -10.84 20.09
CA ALA A 56 -6.75 -9.46 20.56
C ALA A 56 -7.88 -9.02 21.50
N ASN A 57 -8.94 -9.83 21.70
CA ASN A 57 -10.10 -9.42 22.50
C ASN A 57 -9.77 -9.17 23.98
N SER A 58 -8.70 -9.76 24.51
CA SER A 58 -8.21 -9.50 25.87
C SER A 58 -7.42 -8.19 26.01
N TYR A 59 -7.10 -7.54 24.88
CA TYR A 59 -6.17 -6.40 24.81
C TYR A 59 -6.82 -5.15 24.20
N LEU A 60 -7.76 -5.35 23.30
CA LEU A 60 -8.57 -4.31 22.66
C LEU A 60 -10.03 -4.72 22.69
N ASP A 61 -10.90 -3.74 22.99
CA ASP A 61 -12.35 -3.92 22.99
C ASP A 61 -12.86 -4.48 21.65
N SER A 62 -13.89 -5.33 21.68
CA SER A 62 -14.48 -5.96 20.50
C SER A 62 -15.05 -4.96 19.49
N ASN A 63 -15.36 -3.73 19.92
CA ASN A 63 -15.82 -2.65 19.06
C ASN A 63 -14.70 -2.02 18.21
N PHE A 64 -13.43 -2.33 18.47
CA PHE A 64 -12.34 -1.89 17.60
C PHE A 64 -12.36 -2.62 16.25
N CYS A 65 -11.90 -1.89 15.24
CA CYS A 65 -11.75 -2.37 13.87
C CYS A 65 -11.14 -3.78 13.82
N PRO A 66 -11.79 -4.75 13.15
CA PRO A 66 -11.28 -6.13 13.05
C PRO A 66 -9.86 -6.20 12.50
N TYR A 67 -9.51 -5.38 11.50
CA TYR A 67 -8.15 -5.32 10.96
C TYR A 67 -7.09 -5.00 12.03
N VAL A 68 -7.37 -4.02 12.90
CA VAL A 68 -6.46 -3.64 13.99
C VAL A 68 -6.32 -4.77 15.01
N ARG A 69 -7.44 -5.40 15.37
CA ARG A 69 -7.45 -6.55 16.28
C ARG A 69 -6.69 -7.75 15.70
N SER A 70 -6.91 -8.09 14.44
CA SER A 70 -6.16 -9.16 13.76
C SER A 70 -4.67 -8.86 13.67
N CYS A 71 -4.26 -7.62 13.38
CA CYS A 71 -2.84 -7.23 13.39
C CYS A 71 -2.20 -7.41 14.78
N LEU A 72 -2.90 -7.03 15.85
CA LEU A 72 -2.43 -7.24 17.22
C LEU A 72 -2.38 -8.73 17.57
N GLY A 73 -3.42 -9.49 17.20
CA GLY A 73 -3.52 -10.92 17.43
C GLY A 73 -2.32 -11.68 16.84
N GLU A 74 -2.00 -11.45 15.56
CA GLU A 74 -0.82 -12.06 14.92
C GLU A 74 0.49 -11.71 15.63
N ALA A 75 0.62 -10.46 16.09
CA ALA A 75 1.82 -9.99 16.76
C ALA A 75 2.00 -10.64 18.14
N LEU A 76 0.91 -10.83 18.89
CA LEU A 76 0.89 -11.49 20.19
C LEU A 76 1.22 -12.97 20.11
N GLU A 77 0.83 -13.64 19.03
CA GLU A 77 1.20 -15.04 18.80
C GLU A 77 2.69 -15.24 18.52
N LYS A 78 3.49 -14.16 18.49
CA LYS A 78 4.95 -14.15 18.25
C LYS A 78 5.35 -14.88 16.97
N ARG A 79 4.43 -15.05 16.02
CA ARG A 79 4.67 -15.75 14.76
C ARG A 79 5.49 -14.93 13.76
N LEU A 80 5.87 -13.70 14.09
CA LEU A 80 6.22 -12.72 13.07
C LEU A 80 7.70 -12.28 13.16
N LYS A 81 8.47 -12.66 12.14
CA LYS A 81 9.81 -12.13 11.82
C LYS A 81 9.83 -10.60 11.53
N TYR A 82 8.67 -9.96 11.57
CA TYR A 82 8.46 -8.56 11.19
C TYR A 82 7.89 -7.68 12.32
N ALA A 83 7.66 -8.22 13.52
CA ALA A 83 7.08 -7.47 14.64
C ALA A 83 8.09 -6.58 15.38
N ASP A 84 9.40 -6.76 15.16
CA ASP A 84 10.45 -6.05 15.89
C ASP A 84 10.57 -4.57 15.51
N ASN A 85 10.31 -4.23 14.24
CA ASN A 85 10.34 -2.85 13.78
C ASN A 85 9.05 -2.52 13.04
N LEU A 86 8.33 -1.50 13.51
CA LEU A 86 7.01 -1.15 13.01
C LEU A 86 6.82 0.36 12.99
N ILE A 87 6.35 0.87 11.86
CA ILE A 87 5.82 2.23 11.75
C ILE A 87 4.30 2.17 11.69
N ILE A 88 3.66 2.81 12.66
CA ILE A 88 2.21 2.99 12.75
C ILE A 88 1.91 4.44 12.42
N VAL A 89 0.94 4.69 11.54
CA VAL A 89 0.49 6.05 11.23
C VAL A 89 -0.72 6.38 12.08
N ASN A 90 -0.73 7.57 12.70
CA ASN A 90 -1.87 8.16 13.40
C ASN A 90 -3.00 8.54 12.42
N SER A 91 -3.57 7.54 11.76
CA SER A 91 -4.55 7.71 10.68
C SER A 91 -5.99 7.62 11.17
N CYS A 92 -6.25 6.83 12.23
CA CYS A 92 -7.53 6.76 12.95
C CYS A 92 -7.29 6.35 14.41
N ASP A 93 -8.30 6.48 15.27
CA ASP A 93 -8.17 6.17 16.70
C ASP A 93 -7.84 4.70 16.98
N ALA A 94 -8.34 3.78 16.14
CA ALA A 94 -7.99 2.37 16.24
C ALA A 94 -6.48 2.12 16.02
N MET A 95 -5.84 2.83 15.09
CA MET A 95 -4.38 2.73 14.89
C MET A 95 -3.58 3.30 16.07
N ARG A 96 -4.07 4.35 16.72
CA ARG A 96 -3.44 4.89 17.95
C ARG A 96 -3.48 3.86 19.07
N ARG A 97 -4.64 3.22 19.26
CA ARG A 97 -4.81 2.14 20.24
C ARG A 97 -3.99 0.91 19.91
N LEU A 98 -3.83 0.60 18.63
CA LEU A 98 -2.89 -0.43 18.19
C LEU A 98 -1.46 -0.09 18.61
N TYR A 99 -1.01 1.16 18.44
CA TYR A 99 0.33 1.57 18.88
C TYR A 99 0.53 1.40 20.38
N ASP A 100 -0.42 1.84 21.20
CA ASP A 100 -0.33 1.70 22.65
C ASP A 100 -0.30 0.23 23.08
N ALA A 101 -1.19 -0.60 22.52
CA ALA A 101 -1.24 -2.03 22.79
C ALA A 101 0.03 -2.75 22.30
N TRP A 102 0.53 -2.42 21.12
CA TRP A 102 1.75 -3.02 20.56
C TRP A 102 2.96 -2.70 21.44
N ARG A 103 3.12 -1.44 21.87
CA ARG A 103 4.22 -1.04 22.75
C ARG A 103 4.18 -1.71 24.12
N HIS A 104 2.99 -2.00 24.63
CA HIS A 104 2.84 -2.57 25.97
C HIS A 104 2.95 -4.11 25.95
N TYR A 105 2.21 -4.78 25.06
CA TYR A 105 2.02 -6.23 25.08
C TYR A 105 2.90 -7.02 24.11
N VAL A 106 3.23 -6.45 22.94
CA VAL A 106 4.06 -7.12 21.94
C VAL A 106 5.54 -6.73 22.14
N GLN A 107 5.78 -5.43 22.26
CA GLN A 107 7.09 -4.80 22.32
C GLN A 107 7.87 -5.01 21.01
N GLY A 108 9.04 -4.37 20.90
CA GLY A 108 9.86 -4.44 19.70
C GLY A 108 11.08 -3.54 19.82
N SER A 109 12.03 -3.71 18.90
CA SER A 109 13.23 -2.88 18.83
C SER A 109 12.92 -1.44 18.45
N PHE A 110 11.98 -1.21 17.54
CA PHE A 110 11.60 0.12 17.08
C PHE A 110 10.11 0.18 16.73
N ILE A 111 9.31 0.80 17.60
CA ILE A 111 7.88 1.01 17.36
C ILE A 111 7.62 2.52 17.32
N TYR A 112 7.31 3.05 16.14
CA TYR A 112 7.19 4.49 15.91
C TYR A 112 5.77 4.87 15.49
N LEU A 113 5.20 5.88 16.15
CA LEU A 113 3.93 6.49 15.76
C LEU A 113 4.20 7.74 14.91
N LEU A 114 4.00 7.63 13.60
CA LEU A 114 4.09 8.75 12.68
C LEU A 114 2.80 9.57 12.73
N ASP A 115 2.89 10.82 13.17
CA ASP A 115 1.75 11.72 13.16
C ASP A 115 1.40 12.22 11.75
N LEU A 116 0.11 12.32 11.46
CA LEU A 116 -0.41 12.60 10.12
C LEU A 116 -1.55 13.64 10.18
N PRO A 117 -1.38 14.84 9.59
CA PRO A 117 -2.44 15.85 9.54
C PRO A 117 -3.64 15.42 8.71
N ARG A 118 -4.79 16.08 8.94
CA ARG A 118 -6.10 15.73 8.36
C ARG A 118 -6.49 16.55 7.11
N ASP A 119 -5.69 17.52 6.71
CA ASP A 119 -5.87 18.36 5.53
C ASP A 119 -4.60 18.43 4.68
N ASP A 120 -4.70 19.09 3.53
CA ASP A 120 -3.66 19.25 2.52
C ASP A 120 -3.21 20.71 2.34
N SER A 121 -3.49 21.58 3.33
CA SER A 121 -3.04 22.96 3.31
C SER A 121 -1.51 23.07 3.32
N ALA A 122 -0.96 24.21 2.87
CA ALA A 122 0.47 24.45 2.92
C ALA A 122 1.07 24.30 4.34
N LYS A 123 0.29 24.62 5.37
CA LYS A 123 0.68 24.42 6.79
C LYS A 123 0.74 22.94 7.13
N ALA A 124 -0.26 22.14 6.74
CA ALA A 124 -0.26 20.69 6.95
C ALA A 124 0.87 20.00 6.18
N VAL A 125 1.17 20.43 4.95
CA VAL A 125 2.31 19.94 4.17
C VAL A 125 3.62 20.20 4.91
N LYS A 126 3.84 21.43 5.40
CA LYS A 126 5.05 21.76 6.15
C LYS A 126 5.14 20.96 7.46
N TYR A 127 4.05 20.87 8.20
CA TYR A 127 3.97 20.06 9.42
C TYR A 127 4.32 18.59 9.17
N TYR A 128 3.75 18.00 8.11
CA TYR A 128 4.03 16.61 7.78
C TYR A 128 5.47 16.42 7.29
N GLN A 129 6.01 17.35 6.50
CA GLN A 129 7.43 17.35 6.12
C GLN A 129 8.35 17.30 7.37
N ASP A 130 8.04 18.08 8.40
CA ASP A 130 8.81 18.08 9.65
C ASP A 130 8.66 16.75 10.39
N ASN A 131 7.47 16.15 10.43
CA ASN A 131 7.26 14.80 10.99
C ASN A 131 8.02 13.69 10.22
N LEU A 132 8.11 13.79 8.88
CA LEU A 132 8.92 12.88 8.07
C LEU A 132 10.42 13.04 8.38
N GLN A 133 10.88 14.27 8.62
CA GLN A 133 12.26 14.53 9.03
C GLN A 133 12.55 13.97 10.43
N LEU A 134 11.61 14.06 11.37
CA LEU A 134 11.73 13.44 12.69
C LEU A 134 11.87 11.92 12.58
N LEU A 135 11.00 11.26 11.79
CA LEU A 135 11.12 9.81 11.53
C LEU A 135 12.51 9.44 10.98
N ILE A 136 13.05 10.22 10.03
CA ILE A 136 14.40 9.98 9.50
C ILE A 136 15.47 10.08 10.60
N ASN A 137 15.36 11.07 11.49
CA ASN A 137 16.33 11.27 12.57
C ASN A 137 16.30 10.11 13.57
N GLU A 138 15.11 9.66 13.95
CA GLU A 138 14.91 8.51 14.83
C GLU A 138 15.47 7.22 14.23
N LEU A 139 15.25 6.98 12.93
CA LEU A 139 15.84 5.83 12.23
C LEU A 139 17.37 5.91 12.22
N LYS A 140 17.95 7.08 11.92
CA LYS A 140 19.40 7.29 11.94
C LYS A 140 19.99 7.05 13.32
N GLU A 141 19.34 7.57 14.36
CA GLU A 141 19.82 7.44 15.73
C GLU A 141 19.72 6.00 16.23
N LYS A 142 18.57 5.35 16.03
CA LYS A 142 18.30 4.00 16.51
C LYS A 142 19.21 2.97 15.85
N PHE A 143 19.32 3.03 14.52
CA PHE A 143 19.99 1.99 13.74
C PHE A 143 21.41 2.37 13.31
N LYS A 144 21.87 3.58 13.67
CA LYS A 144 23.20 4.11 13.31
C LYS A 144 23.45 4.10 11.79
N ILE A 145 22.40 4.37 11.02
CA ILE A 145 22.42 4.40 9.55
C ILE A 145 22.47 5.83 9.01
N LYS A 146 22.78 5.98 7.73
CA LYS A 146 22.69 7.26 7.00
C LYS A 146 21.59 7.18 5.95
N ILE A 147 20.73 8.20 5.95
CA ILE A 147 19.68 8.42 4.93
C ILE A 147 19.99 9.76 4.26
N SER A 148 20.49 9.70 3.01
CA SER A 148 20.82 10.87 2.21
C SER A 148 19.63 11.30 1.35
N LYS A 149 19.65 12.55 0.87
CA LYS A 149 18.64 13.04 -0.09
C LYS A 149 18.64 12.22 -1.39
N ASP A 150 19.80 11.77 -1.85
CA ASP A 150 19.92 10.90 -3.02
C ASP A 150 19.23 9.55 -2.82
N LEU A 151 19.42 8.92 -1.65
CA LEU A 151 18.76 7.65 -1.34
C LEU A 151 17.24 7.80 -1.29
N LEU A 152 16.74 8.89 -0.69
CA LEU A 152 15.32 9.22 -0.69
C LEU A 152 14.80 9.42 -2.11
N PHE A 153 15.53 10.17 -2.93
CA PHE A 153 15.17 10.40 -4.33
C PHE A 153 15.06 9.09 -5.11
N GLN A 154 16.05 8.19 -4.99
CA GLN A 154 15.99 6.88 -5.65
C GLN A 154 14.81 6.03 -5.16
N ALA A 155 14.53 6.04 -3.85
CA ALA A 155 13.40 5.31 -3.29
C ALA A 155 12.05 5.85 -3.78
N ILE A 156 11.92 7.17 -3.94
CA ILE A 156 10.72 7.79 -4.53
C ILE A 156 10.52 7.35 -5.97
N LEU A 157 11.58 7.39 -6.80
CA LEU A 157 11.49 6.94 -8.19
C LEU A 157 11.12 5.45 -8.29
N LEU A 158 11.69 4.60 -7.43
CA LEU A 158 11.36 3.18 -7.37
C LEU A 158 9.88 2.95 -7.04
N CYS A 159 9.34 3.66 -6.05
CA CYS A 159 7.94 3.54 -5.67
C CYS A 159 7.00 4.16 -6.72
N ASN A 160 7.39 5.26 -7.35
CA ASN A 160 6.64 5.84 -8.47
C ASN A 160 6.58 4.90 -9.67
N LYS A 161 7.69 4.20 -10.00
CA LYS A 161 7.68 3.15 -11.03
C LYS A 161 6.64 2.06 -10.70
N ASN A 162 6.57 1.60 -9.45
CA ASN A 162 5.57 0.62 -9.02
C ASN A 162 4.14 1.12 -9.25
N ARG A 163 3.84 2.34 -8.78
CA ARG A 163 2.53 2.98 -8.92
C ARG A 163 2.13 3.13 -10.39
N LYS A 164 3.05 3.58 -11.24
CA LYS A 164 2.84 3.72 -12.68
C LYS A 164 2.51 2.39 -13.36
N LEU A 165 3.24 1.31 -13.03
CA LEU A 165 2.97 -0.02 -13.58
C LEU A 165 1.59 -0.55 -13.15
N LEU A 166 1.22 -0.36 -11.89
CA LEU A 166 -0.10 -0.76 -11.39
C LEU A 166 -1.24 0.09 -12.00
N ALA A 167 -1.02 1.39 -12.20
CA ALA A 167 -1.97 2.26 -12.89
C ALA A 167 -2.20 1.80 -14.33
N GLU A 168 -1.13 1.45 -15.05
CA GLU A 168 -1.21 0.87 -16.39
C GLU A 168 -2.00 -0.46 -16.40
N LEU A 169 -1.72 -1.36 -15.45
CA LEU A 169 -2.47 -2.61 -15.30
C LEU A 169 -3.96 -2.34 -15.04
N SER A 170 -4.26 -1.38 -14.15
CA SER A 170 -5.64 -0.99 -13.82
C SER A 170 -6.36 -0.41 -15.03
N ASP A 171 -5.71 0.38 -15.86
CA ASP A 171 -6.31 0.93 -17.08
C ASP A 171 -6.69 -0.17 -18.07
N LEU A 172 -5.79 -1.15 -18.26
CA LEU A 172 -6.06 -2.32 -19.09
C LEU A 172 -7.21 -3.16 -18.53
N TYR A 173 -7.24 -3.35 -17.20
CA TYR A 173 -8.29 -4.07 -16.49
C TYR A 173 -9.67 -3.42 -16.65
N VAL A 174 -9.77 -2.11 -16.38
CA VAL A 174 -11.02 -1.33 -16.46
C VAL A 174 -11.56 -1.29 -17.90
N LYS A 175 -10.67 -1.15 -18.89
CA LYS A 175 -11.03 -1.20 -20.32
C LYS A 175 -11.31 -2.63 -20.80
N GLY A 176 -11.13 -3.63 -19.94
CA GLY A 176 -11.22 -5.07 -20.20
C GLY A 176 -10.40 -5.55 -21.39
N LYS A 177 -9.23 -4.91 -21.57
CA LYS A 177 -8.20 -5.32 -22.52
C LYS A 177 -7.42 -6.55 -22.03
N ILE A 178 -7.62 -6.96 -20.78
CA ILE A 178 -6.97 -8.11 -20.16
C ILE A 178 -7.99 -8.99 -19.43
N SER A 179 -7.76 -10.31 -19.47
CA SER A 179 -8.60 -11.29 -18.77
C SER A 179 -8.04 -11.60 -17.38
N LEU A 180 -8.44 -10.78 -16.41
CA LEU A 180 -8.22 -11.01 -14.98
C LEU A 180 -9.56 -11.05 -14.23
N SER A 181 -9.68 -11.97 -13.29
CA SER A 181 -10.67 -11.87 -12.22
C SER A 181 -10.32 -10.70 -11.29
N ALA A 182 -11.29 -10.23 -10.53
CA ALA A 182 -11.10 -9.24 -9.48
C ALA A 182 -10.13 -9.73 -8.41
N VAL A 183 -10.20 -11.02 -8.07
CA VAL A 183 -9.30 -11.66 -7.11
C VAL A 183 -7.86 -11.59 -7.61
N GLU A 184 -7.60 -12.00 -8.86
CA GLU A 184 -6.24 -11.95 -9.44
C GLU A 184 -5.71 -10.53 -9.49
N PHE A 185 -6.52 -9.56 -9.93
CA PHE A 185 -6.14 -8.16 -9.94
C PHE A 185 -5.76 -7.65 -8.54
N LEU A 186 -6.58 -7.95 -7.54
CA LEU A 186 -6.34 -7.52 -6.15
C LEU A 186 -5.18 -8.27 -5.50
N GLN A 187 -4.94 -9.54 -5.85
CA GLN A 187 -3.74 -10.26 -5.44
C GLN A 187 -2.49 -9.56 -5.95
N ILE A 188 -2.48 -9.13 -7.22
CA ILE A 188 -1.37 -8.35 -7.79
C ILE A 188 -1.18 -7.07 -6.97
N VAL A 189 -2.21 -6.24 -6.82
CA VAL A 189 -2.12 -4.98 -6.06
C VAL A 189 -1.63 -5.21 -4.62
N LYS A 190 -2.13 -6.24 -3.92
CA LYS A 190 -1.66 -6.55 -2.56
C LYS A 190 -0.20 -7.01 -2.55
N GLY A 191 0.21 -7.82 -3.53
CA GLY A 191 1.59 -8.26 -3.70
C GLY A 191 2.56 -7.08 -3.80
N SER A 192 2.18 -5.99 -4.47
CA SER A 192 3.04 -4.81 -4.60
C SER A 192 3.33 -4.09 -3.26
N MET A 193 2.55 -4.38 -2.22
CA MET A 193 2.71 -3.79 -0.88
C MET A 193 3.54 -4.67 0.05
N ILE A 194 3.73 -5.92 -0.36
CA ILE A 194 4.43 -6.94 0.41
C ILE A 194 5.80 -7.12 -0.22
N PHE A 195 5.91 -7.55 -1.48
CA PHE A 195 7.17 -7.98 -2.09
C PHE A 195 8.20 -6.83 -2.30
N PRO A 196 9.51 -7.15 -2.38
CA PRO A 196 10.55 -6.16 -2.68
C PRO A 196 10.25 -5.39 -3.98
N GLN A 197 10.28 -4.05 -3.91
CA GLN A 197 9.82 -3.20 -5.00
C GLN A 197 10.65 -3.40 -6.28
N GLU A 198 11.96 -3.60 -6.15
CA GLU A 198 12.87 -3.79 -7.28
C GLU A 198 12.50 -5.04 -8.09
N GLU A 199 12.38 -6.18 -7.41
CA GLU A 199 12.02 -7.46 -8.02
C GLU A 199 10.59 -7.45 -8.54
N TYR A 200 9.64 -6.97 -7.71
CA TYR A 200 8.23 -6.92 -8.06
C TYR A 200 7.98 -6.06 -9.32
N ASN A 201 8.65 -4.91 -9.43
CA ASN A 201 8.55 -4.05 -10.61
C ASN A 201 9.06 -4.75 -11.89
N LEU A 202 10.13 -5.55 -11.80
CA LEU A 202 10.65 -6.31 -12.94
C LEU A 202 9.64 -7.37 -13.40
N PHE A 203 9.03 -8.10 -12.47
CA PHE A 203 8.00 -9.09 -12.79
C PHE A 203 6.74 -8.44 -13.38
N LEU A 204 6.24 -7.37 -12.77
CA LEU A 204 5.05 -6.67 -13.25
C LEU A 204 5.29 -6.05 -14.64
N GLU A 205 6.48 -5.50 -14.90
CA GLU A 205 6.84 -4.96 -16.21
C GLU A 205 6.89 -6.07 -17.29
N LYS A 206 7.46 -7.25 -16.97
CA LYS A 206 7.43 -8.42 -17.87
C LYS A 206 6.00 -8.90 -18.12
N PHE A 207 5.18 -8.95 -17.07
CA PHE A 207 3.78 -9.33 -17.17
C PHE A 207 3.00 -8.40 -18.09
N LEU A 208 3.11 -7.08 -17.92
CA LEU A 208 2.47 -6.08 -18.80
C LEU A 208 2.96 -6.15 -20.25
N LYS A 209 4.25 -6.36 -20.48
CA LYS A 209 4.81 -6.54 -21.82
C LYS A 209 4.21 -7.76 -22.52
N ASN A 210 4.00 -8.86 -21.79
CA ASN A 210 3.36 -10.06 -22.33
C ASN A 210 1.87 -9.85 -22.60
N LEU A 211 1.15 -9.20 -21.68
CA LEU A 211 -0.26 -8.85 -21.88
C LEU A 211 -0.48 -8.00 -23.13
N LYS A 212 0.37 -6.99 -23.38
CA LYS A 212 0.29 -6.15 -24.59
C LYS A 212 0.55 -6.92 -25.89
N LYS A 213 1.39 -7.96 -25.85
CA LYS A 213 1.61 -8.85 -27.01
C LYS A 213 0.38 -9.72 -27.27
N GLU A 214 -0.27 -10.20 -26.22
CA GLU A 214 -1.52 -10.98 -26.30
C GLU A 214 -2.72 -10.11 -26.71
N GLU A 215 -2.77 -8.84 -26.29
CA GLU A 215 -3.81 -7.87 -26.68
C GLU A 215 -3.83 -7.64 -28.19
N ASN A 216 -2.67 -7.67 -28.87
CA ASN A 216 -2.59 -7.62 -30.34
C ASN A 216 -3.19 -8.86 -31.04
N ILE A 217 -3.53 -9.91 -30.29
CA ILE A 217 -4.09 -11.18 -30.79
C ILE A 217 -5.59 -11.28 -30.46
N LEU A 218 -6.08 -10.55 -29.46
CA LEU A 218 -7.49 -10.57 -29.04
C LEU A 218 -8.30 -9.52 -29.82
N SER A 219 -8.94 -9.95 -30.91
CA SER A 219 -10.02 -9.17 -31.53
C SER A 219 -11.20 -9.07 -30.54
N GLU A 220 -11.71 -7.83 -30.41
CA GLU A 220 -12.85 -7.38 -29.60
C GLU A 220 -13.47 -8.41 -28.65
N ALA A 221 -13.05 -8.33 -27.37
CA ALA A 221 -13.51 -9.18 -26.28
C ALA A 221 -15.04 -9.17 -26.13
N SER A 222 -15.66 -10.23 -26.66
CA SER A 222 -17.06 -10.62 -26.48
C SER A 222 -17.42 -11.05 -25.04
N GLN A 223 -16.46 -11.06 -24.10
CA GLN A 223 -16.69 -11.47 -22.70
C GLN A 223 -17.29 -10.38 -21.80
N MET A 224 -17.35 -9.12 -22.24
CA MET A 224 -17.75 -7.99 -21.41
C MET A 224 -19.19 -7.50 -21.57
N LYS A 225 -19.88 -7.83 -22.66
CA LYS A 225 -21.11 -7.11 -23.05
C LYS A 225 -22.29 -7.28 -22.09
N ASN A 226 -22.29 -8.28 -21.19
CA ASN A 226 -23.47 -8.65 -20.39
C ASN A 226 -23.26 -8.69 -18.85
N LYS A 227 -22.16 -8.16 -18.29
CA LYS A 227 -21.96 -8.14 -16.82
C LYS A 227 -22.24 -6.76 -16.22
N SER A 228 -22.92 -6.71 -15.08
CA SER A 228 -23.08 -5.49 -14.27
C SER A 228 -21.72 -5.05 -13.73
N LYS A 229 -21.31 -3.83 -14.05
CA LYS A 229 -20.07 -3.24 -13.55
C LYS A 229 -20.24 -2.81 -12.10
N ILE A 230 -19.36 -3.26 -11.23
CA ILE A 230 -19.40 -3.02 -9.79
C ILE A 230 -18.17 -2.23 -9.37
N LEU A 231 -18.40 -1.15 -8.64
CA LEU A 231 -17.39 -0.40 -7.92
C LEU A 231 -17.47 -0.77 -6.44
N ILE A 232 -16.33 -1.09 -5.83
CA ILE A 232 -16.24 -1.36 -4.39
C ILE A 232 -15.50 -0.17 -3.76
N THR A 233 -16.13 0.52 -2.80
CA THR A 233 -15.52 1.64 -2.05
C THR A 233 -15.61 1.36 -0.55
N GLY A 234 -14.59 1.77 0.22
CA GLY A 234 -14.57 1.50 1.67
C GLY A 234 -13.22 1.70 2.32
N THR A 235 -12.78 0.74 3.14
CA THR A 235 -11.53 0.83 3.94
C THR A 235 -10.43 -0.11 3.42
N VAL A 236 -9.84 -0.93 4.30
CA VAL A 236 -8.90 -1.99 3.93
C VAL A 236 -9.71 -3.23 3.55
N MET A 237 -9.30 -3.90 2.49
CA MET A 237 -9.86 -5.20 2.09
C MET A 237 -8.69 -6.19 2.00
N ASP A 238 -8.52 -6.98 3.05
CA ASP A 238 -7.56 -8.06 3.16
C ASP A 238 -8.15 -9.39 2.67
N ASP A 239 -9.39 -9.70 3.02
CA ASP A 239 -10.12 -10.82 2.43
C ASP A 239 -10.69 -10.48 1.04
N LEU A 240 -10.36 -11.31 0.05
CA LEU A 240 -10.80 -11.15 -1.34
C LEU A 240 -12.09 -11.94 -1.66
N SER A 241 -12.66 -12.65 -0.67
CA SER A 241 -13.90 -13.41 -0.79
C SER A 241 -15.06 -12.55 -1.29
N MET A 242 -15.15 -11.30 -0.86
CA MET A 242 -16.17 -10.35 -1.31
C MET A 242 -16.11 -10.12 -2.83
N ALA A 243 -14.90 -9.88 -3.37
CA ALA A 243 -14.71 -9.69 -4.80
C ALA A 243 -15.02 -10.97 -5.60
N LYS A 244 -14.68 -12.13 -5.04
CA LYS A 244 -15.02 -13.44 -5.61
C LYS A 244 -16.52 -13.66 -5.69
N VAL A 245 -17.25 -13.43 -4.60
CA VAL A 245 -18.71 -13.59 -4.55
C VAL A 245 -19.38 -12.68 -5.58
N ILE A 246 -18.95 -11.42 -5.70
CA ILE A 246 -19.49 -10.50 -6.71
C ILE A 246 -19.34 -11.08 -8.13
N GLU A 247 -18.17 -11.62 -8.48
CA GLU A 247 -17.93 -12.18 -9.82
C GLU A 247 -18.64 -13.53 -10.04
N ASP A 248 -18.73 -14.38 -9.01
CA ASP A 248 -19.42 -15.68 -9.04
C ASP A 248 -20.93 -15.51 -9.31
N TYR A 249 -21.53 -14.39 -8.87
CA TYR A 249 -22.94 -14.03 -9.11
C TYR A 249 -23.16 -13.14 -10.35
N GLY A 250 -22.20 -13.10 -11.28
CA GLY A 250 -22.35 -12.46 -12.58
C GLY A 250 -22.01 -10.96 -12.62
N GLY A 251 -21.57 -10.38 -11.51
CA GLY A 251 -20.99 -9.05 -11.47
C GLY A 251 -19.60 -9.00 -12.13
N LYS A 252 -19.14 -7.79 -12.45
CA LYS A 252 -17.75 -7.51 -12.79
C LYS A 252 -17.25 -6.37 -11.92
N VAL A 253 -16.33 -6.67 -11.00
CA VAL A 253 -15.63 -5.60 -10.28
C VAL A 253 -14.77 -4.86 -11.30
N VAL A 254 -14.99 -3.56 -11.47
CA VAL A 254 -14.21 -2.74 -12.42
C VAL A 254 -13.30 -1.76 -11.70
N PHE A 255 -13.64 -1.38 -10.47
CA PHE A 255 -12.88 -0.40 -9.70
C PHE A 255 -12.97 -0.68 -8.20
N VAL A 256 -11.85 -0.53 -7.48
CA VAL A 256 -11.76 -0.80 -6.04
C VAL A 256 -11.14 0.39 -5.33
N ASP A 257 -11.99 1.31 -4.84
CA ASP A 257 -11.62 2.50 -4.06
C ASP A 257 -11.27 2.15 -2.59
N MET A 258 -10.30 1.25 -2.43
CA MET A 258 -9.78 0.77 -1.14
C MET A 258 -8.29 1.13 -1.00
N CYS A 259 -7.77 1.16 0.23
CA CYS A 259 -6.34 1.34 0.45
C CYS A 259 -5.51 0.11 0.01
N THR A 260 -6.17 -1.02 -0.26
CA THR A 260 -5.59 -2.23 -0.90
C THR A 260 -5.99 -2.36 -2.37
N GLY A 261 -6.54 -1.29 -2.96
CA GLY A 261 -6.94 -1.19 -4.36
C GLY A 261 -6.41 0.09 -5.00
N ASN A 262 -7.24 0.74 -5.81
CA ASN A 262 -6.89 1.88 -6.66
C ASN A 262 -6.28 3.07 -5.90
N ARG A 263 -6.65 3.31 -4.62
CA ARG A 263 -6.06 4.41 -3.82
C ARG A 263 -4.56 4.23 -3.51
N TRP A 264 -4.01 3.03 -3.70
CA TRP A 264 -2.59 2.79 -3.48
C TRP A 264 -1.70 3.40 -4.58
N PHE A 265 -2.15 3.33 -5.83
CA PHE A 265 -1.27 3.49 -6.99
C PHE A 265 -1.74 4.51 -8.02
N GLN A 266 -2.98 5.00 -7.94
CA GLN A 266 -3.50 5.93 -8.97
C GLN A 266 -2.81 7.30 -8.97
N ASP A 267 -2.28 7.74 -7.84
CA ASP A 267 -1.48 8.95 -7.73
C ASP A 267 -0.02 8.62 -7.42
N GLN A 268 0.88 9.53 -7.76
CA GLN A 268 2.31 9.41 -7.48
C GLN A 268 2.94 10.75 -7.07
N SER A 269 4.11 10.69 -6.46
CA SER A 269 4.87 11.91 -6.13
C SER A 269 5.29 12.63 -7.40
N LYS A 270 5.08 13.95 -7.46
CA LYS A 270 5.40 14.79 -8.62
C LYS A 270 6.88 15.21 -8.68
N ILE A 271 7.75 14.49 -7.97
CA ILE A 271 9.19 14.76 -7.99
C ILE A 271 9.69 14.62 -9.44
N SER A 272 10.49 15.58 -9.91
CA SER A 272 11.07 15.50 -11.26
C SER A 272 12.12 14.40 -11.31
N GLU A 273 12.16 13.62 -12.40
CA GLU A 273 13.22 12.64 -12.67
C GLU A 273 14.61 13.32 -12.83
N MET A 274 14.64 14.63 -13.09
CA MET A 274 15.87 15.42 -13.19
C MET A 274 16.30 15.97 -11.82
N LYS A 275 17.43 15.47 -11.30
CA LYS A 275 17.97 15.81 -9.97
C LYS A 275 18.35 17.28 -9.76
N HIS A 276 18.66 18.04 -10.82
CA HIS A 276 19.28 19.36 -10.73
C HIS A 276 18.31 20.56 -10.76
N ILE A 277 17.00 20.32 -10.68
CA ILE A 277 16.04 21.43 -10.56
C ILE A 277 16.09 21.95 -9.11
N SER A 278 16.34 23.24 -8.95
CA SER A 278 16.61 23.94 -7.68
C SER A 278 15.50 23.85 -6.61
N ASN A 279 14.38 23.19 -6.88
CA ASN A 279 13.22 23.05 -5.99
C ASN A 279 12.79 21.59 -5.70
N ASN A 280 13.65 20.60 -5.99
CA ASN A 280 13.30 19.17 -5.86
C ASN A 280 13.62 18.62 -4.46
N ASP A 281 12.95 19.11 -3.40
CA ASP A 281 13.10 18.58 -2.03
C ASP A 281 12.30 17.27 -1.84
N PRO A 282 12.98 16.11 -1.67
CA PRO A 282 12.31 14.81 -1.57
C PRO A 282 11.28 14.73 -0.43
N LEU A 283 11.54 15.36 0.72
CA LEU A 283 10.62 15.28 1.86
C LEU A 283 9.40 16.12 1.65
N ARG A 284 9.56 17.31 1.07
CA ARG A 284 8.44 18.14 0.67
C ARG A 284 7.57 17.42 -0.36
N SER A 285 8.18 16.82 -1.39
CA SER A 285 7.43 16.07 -2.41
C SER A 285 6.68 14.87 -1.83
N LEU A 286 7.28 14.15 -0.88
CA LEU A 286 6.58 13.07 -0.16
C LEU A 286 5.41 13.61 0.67
N ALA A 287 5.61 14.70 1.41
CA ALA A 287 4.57 15.30 2.23
C ALA A 287 3.38 15.76 1.36
N GLU A 288 3.66 16.46 0.27
CA GLU A 288 2.66 16.88 -0.71
C GLU A 288 1.93 15.67 -1.30
N TYR A 289 2.67 14.64 -1.74
CA TYR A 289 2.07 13.42 -2.29
C TYR A 289 1.11 12.73 -1.32
N TYR A 290 1.57 12.43 -0.10
CA TYR A 290 0.76 11.65 0.83
C TYR A 290 -0.48 12.41 1.29
N LEU A 291 -0.45 13.74 1.40
CA LEU A 291 -1.62 14.54 1.76
C LEU A 291 -2.56 14.81 0.58
N ASN A 292 -2.06 14.85 -0.66
CA ASN A 292 -2.86 15.18 -1.84
C ASN A 292 -3.32 13.98 -2.68
N LYS A 293 -2.79 12.77 -2.45
CA LYS A 293 -3.28 11.56 -3.12
C LYS A 293 -4.78 11.37 -2.91
N ILE A 294 -5.39 10.46 -3.68
CA ILE A 294 -6.81 10.12 -3.59
C ILE A 294 -7.30 10.09 -2.15
N PRO A 295 -8.27 10.96 -1.79
CA PRO A 295 -8.59 11.26 -0.41
C PRO A 295 -9.13 10.01 0.28
N CYS A 296 -8.49 9.63 1.38
CA CYS A 296 -9.04 8.66 2.31
C CYS A 296 -10.22 9.27 3.09
N PRO A 297 -11.24 8.49 3.51
CA PRO A 297 -12.30 8.97 4.39
C PRO A 297 -11.82 9.66 5.69
N ARG A 298 -10.53 9.50 6.06
CA ARG A 298 -9.91 10.17 7.20
C ARG A 298 -9.67 11.68 7.01
N MET A 299 -9.68 12.18 5.77
CA MET A 299 -9.36 13.58 5.44
C MET A 299 -10.56 14.48 5.76
N MET A 300 -10.31 15.72 6.22
CA MET A 300 -11.39 16.66 6.59
C MET A 300 -12.21 17.15 5.39
N ASN A 301 -11.59 17.26 4.21
CA ASN A 301 -12.26 17.74 3.02
C ASN A 301 -13.13 16.62 2.39
N LEU A 302 -14.36 16.51 2.88
CA LEU A 302 -15.34 15.55 2.39
C LEU A 302 -15.80 15.84 0.96
N GLU A 303 -15.87 17.12 0.57
CA GLU A 303 -16.26 17.55 -0.78
C GLU A 303 -15.27 17.01 -1.83
N LYS A 304 -13.97 17.15 -1.59
CA LYS A 304 -12.93 16.59 -2.47
C LYS A 304 -13.07 15.07 -2.65
N ARG A 305 -13.49 14.34 -1.61
CA ARG A 305 -13.75 12.90 -1.71
C ARG A 305 -15.05 12.61 -2.46
N TRP A 306 -16.10 13.39 -2.22
CA TRP A 306 -17.37 13.29 -2.94
C TRP A 306 -17.19 13.52 -4.45
N GLU A 307 -16.52 14.59 -4.83
CA GLU A 307 -16.19 14.90 -6.23
C GLU A 307 -15.35 13.81 -6.90
N TYR A 308 -14.40 13.22 -6.16
CA TYR A 308 -13.63 12.09 -6.65
C TYR A 308 -14.53 10.88 -6.93
N LEU A 309 -15.44 10.53 -6.01
CA LEU A 309 -16.38 9.40 -6.18
C LEU A 309 -17.34 9.63 -7.35
N LEU A 310 -17.80 10.86 -7.57
CA LEU A 310 -18.65 11.19 -8.72
C LEU A 310 -17.93 11.09 -10.07
N LYS A 311 -16.60 11.26 -10.10
CA LYS A 311 -15.81 11.12 -11.33
C LYS A 311 -15.55 9.66 -11.74
N ILE A 312 -15.68 8.73 -10.80
CA ILE A 312 -15.41 7.29 -11.03
C ILE A 312 -16.68 6.46 -11.26
N ILE A 313 -17.85 6.97 -10.88
CA ILE A 313 -19.18 6.37 -11.15
C ILE A 313 -19.63 6.79 -12.55
#